data_AF-A0A8J8PEF8-F1
#
_entry.id   AF-A0A8J8PEF8-F1
#
_cell.length_a   1.000
_cell.length_b   1.000
_cell.length_c   1.000
_cell.angle_alpha   90.00
_cell.angle_beta   90.00
_cell.angle_gamma   90.00
#
_symmetry.space_group_name_H-M   'P 1'
#
loop_
_entity.id
_entity.type
_entity.pdbx_description
1 polymer ?
#
loop_
_entity_poly.entity_id
_entity_poly.type
_entity_poly.pdbx_seq_one_letter_code
_entity_poly.pdbx_strand_id
1 'polypeptide(L)'
;MPKTNDGSCESRERADKAVEDMKNCMGGYVPCALDHIRQYHPDLAVTIKEMDKVLMEDGALDRKTKRLIALACVAVRMCEDCIYPQARVAANYGATSEEIIEAMHVAVVVGGVPSWSMAKRGLTQILEELKNEEAEKSE
;
A
#
# COMPACT_ATOMS: atom_id res chain seq x y z
N MET A 1 -35.03 -20.39 -9.94
CA MET A 1 -33.89 -19.88 -10.74
C MET A 1 -33.53 -18.52 -10.19
N PRO A 2 -32.32 -18.32 -9.63
CA PRO A 2 -31.90 -17.00 -9.19
C PRO A 2 -31.69 -16.14 -10.43
N LYS A 3 -32.35 -14.97 -10.46
CA LYS A 3 -32.20 -14.00 -11.55
C LYS A 3 -30.74 -13.55 -11.57
N THR A 4 -30.07 -13.70 -12.71
CA THR A 4 -28.78 -13.08 -12.97
C THR A 4 -28.98 -11.57 -12.91
N ASN A 5 -28.54 -10.95 -11.81
CA ASN A 5 -28.56 -9.51 -11.64
C ASN A 5 -27.51 -8.92 -12.60
N ASP A 6 -27.98 -8.16 -13.60
CA ASP A 6 -27.14 -7.35 -14.49
C ASP A 6 -26.16 -6.45 -13.71
N GLY A 7 -26.55 -5.97 -12.53
CA GLY A 7 -25.70 -5.19 -11.62
C GLY A 7 -24.50 -5.94 -11.03
N SER A 8 -24.42 -7.27 -11.14
CA SER A 8 -23.23 -8.04 -10.71
C SER A 8 -22.08 -8.00 -11.73
N CYS A 9 -22.39 -7.74 -13.01
CA CYS A 9 -21.40 -7.61 -14.08
C CYS A 9 -20.86 -6.17 -14.12
N GLU A 10 -21.75 -5.18 -14.04
CA GLU A 10 -21.36 -3.76 -14.02
C GLU A 10 -20.58 -3.35 -12.75
N SER A 11 -20.88 -3.96 -11.59
CA SER A 11 -20.09 -3.71 -10.37
C SER A 11 -18.67 -4.26 -10.48
N ARG A 12 -18.49 -5.44 -11.08
CA ARG A 12 -17.15 -6.01 -11.32
C ARG A 12 -16.32 -5.16 -12.27
N GLU A 13 -16.89 -4.73 -13.40
CA GLU A 13 -16.17 -3.91 -14.37
C GLU A 13 -15.71 -2.56 -13.76
N ARG A 14 -16.58 -1.92 -12.96
CA ARG A 14 -16.21 -0.71 -12.22
C ARG A 14 -15.11 -0.95 -11.20
N ALA A 15 -15.14 -2.09 -10.50
CA ALA A 15 -14.11 -2.47 -9.54
C ALA A 15 -12.78 -2.79 -10.22
N ASP A 16 -12.79 -3.49 -11.36
CA ASP A 16 -11.60 -3.76 -12.16
C ASP A 16 -10.95 -2.46 -12.62
N LYS A 17 -11.75 -1.52 -13.15
CA LYS A 17 -11.27 -0.18 -13.50
C LYS A 17 -10.72 0.57 -12.29
N ALA A 18 -11.41 0.52 -11.15
CA ALA A 18 -10.95 1.20 -9.93
C ALA A 18 -9.60 0.65 -9.44
N VAL A 19 -9.41 -0.67 -9.46
CA VAL A 19 -8.13 -1.28 -9.06
C VAL A 19 -7.02 -0.99 -10.08
N GLU A 20 -7.34 -0.93 -11.37
CA GLU A 20 -6.37 -0.52 -12.39
C GLU A 20 -5.96 0.95 -12.24
N ASP A 21 -6.91 1.85 -11.98
CA ASP A 21 -6.61 3.26 -11.66
C ASP A 21 -5.69 3.34 -10.43
N MET A 22 -6.00 2.60 -9.37
CA MET A 22 -5.18 2.55 -8.16
C MET A 22 -3.77 2.02 -8.45
N LYS A 23 -3.65 0.96 -9.25
CA LYS A 23 -2.36 0.40 -9.65
C LYS A 23 -1.48 1.45 -10.31
N ASN A 24 -2.04 2.20 -11.25
CA ASN A 24 -1.32 3.28 -11.94
C ASN A 24 -0.88 4.36 -10.96
N CYS A 25 -1.78 4.79 -10.06
CA CYS A 25 -1.47 5.76 -9.03
C CYS A 25 -0.47 5.26 -7.98
N MET A 26 -0.35 3.95 -7.74
CA MET A 26 0.60 3.34 -6.79
C MET A 26 1.93 2.92 -7.43
N GLY A 27 2.20 3.33 -8.68
CA GLY A 27 3.45 2.98 -9.37
C GLY A 27 3.51 1.51 -9.80
N GLY A 28 2.39 0.96 -10.25
CA GLY A 28 2.32 -0.39 -10.82
C GLY A 28 2.05 -1.51 -9.81
N TYR A 29 1.93 -1.19 -8.52
CA TYR A 29 1.70 -2.15 -7.46
C TYR A 29 0.23 -2.20 -7.03
N VAL A 30 -0.29 -3.41 -6.76
CA VAL A 30 -1.61 -3.64 -6.16
C VAL A 30 -1.44 -4.56 -4.94
N PRO A 31 -1.86 -4.14 -3.74
CA PRO A 31 -1.84 -5.01 -2.57
C PRO A 31 -2.76 -6.22 -2.76
N CYS A 32 -2.32 -7.41 -2.33
CA CYS A 32 -3.13 -8.64 -2.44
C CYS A 32 -4.50 -8.52 -1.75
N ALA A 33 -4.58 -7.77 -0.65
CA ALA A 33 -5.83 -7.51 0.06
C ALA A 33 -6.85 -6.76 -0.82
N LEU A 34 -6.41 -5.80 -1.62
CA LEU A 34 -7.28 -5.06 -2.53
C LEU A 34 -7.78 -5.96 -3.66
N ASP A 35 -6.92 -6.84 -4.18
CA ASP A 35 -7.33 -7.83 -5.19
C ASP A 35 -8.38 -8.80 -4.62
N HIS A 36 -8.19 -9.27 -3.38
CA HIS A 36 -9.17 -10.11 -2.70
C HIS A 36 -10.52 -9.37 -2.51
N ILE A 37 -10.49 -8.11 -2.06
CA ILE A 37 -11.70 -7.30 -1.90
C ILE A 37 -12.41 -7.11 -3.25
N ARG A 38 -11.67 -6.83 -4.32
CA ARG A 38 -12.24 -6.73 -5.68
C ARG A 38 -12.99 -8.00 -6.08
N GLN A 39 -12.43 -9.18 -5.80
CA GLN A 39 -13.01 -10.47 -6.17
C GLN A 39 -14.32 -10.77 -5.43
N TYR A 40 -14.38 -10.47 -4.13
CA TYR A 40 -15.50 -10.87 -3.27
C TYR A 40 -16.49 -9.75 -2.93
N HIS A 41 -16.09 -8.48 -3.03
CA HIS A 41 -16.91 -7.31 -2.72
C HIS A 41 -16.56 -6.08 -3.62
N PRO A 42 -16.87 -6.13 -4.93
CA PRO A 42 -16.41 -5.15 -5.92
C PRO A 42 -16.78 -3.69 -5.60
N ASP A 43 -17.98 -3.43 -5.08
CA ASP A 43 -18.38 -2.06 -4.71
C ASP A 43 -17.54 -1.47 -3.55
N LEU A 44 -16.98 -2.34 -2.70
CA LEU A 44 -16.07 -1.90 -1.65
C LEU A 44 -14.71 -1.52 -2.24
N ALA A 45 -14.23 -2.21 -3.28
CA ALA A 45 -13.01 -1.81 -3.99
C ALA A 45 -13.15 -0.41 -4.60
N VAL A 46 -14.31 -0.10 -5.20
CA VAL A 46 -14.61 1.25 -5.72
C VAL A 46 -14.60 2.30 -4.60
N THR A 47 -15.20 1.98 -3.45
CA THR A 47 -15.22 2.88 -2.28
C THR A 47 -13.81 3.11 -1.72
N ILE A 48 -13.01 2.06 -1.59
CA ILE A 48 -11.62 2.13 -1.13
C ILE A 48 -10.80 3.01 -2.07
N LYS A 49 -10.98 2.90 -3.39
CA LYS A 49 -10.29 3.75 -4.36
C LYS A 49 -10.58 5.23 -4.11
N GLU A 50 -11.82 5.59 -3.81
CA GLU A 50 -12.17 6.99 -3.52
C GLU A 50 -11.58 7.47 -2.18
N MET A 51 -11.45 6.59 -1.19
CA MET A 51 -10.79 6.91 0.09
C MET A 51 -9.26 7.03 -0.07
N ASP A 52 -8.62 6.12 -0.81
CA ASP A 52 -7.16 6.07 -0.95
C ASP A 52 -6.60 7.23 -1.79
N LYS A 53 -7.44 7.97 -2.53
CA LYS A 53 -7.05 9.24 -3.19
C LYS A 53 -6.30 10.18 -2.25
N VAL A 54 -6.69 10.23 -0.97
CA VAL A 54 -6.02 11.05 0.05
C VAL A 54 -4.52 10.73 0.14
N LEU A 55 -4.13 9.45 -0.03
CA LEU A 55 -2.75 8.98 0.00
C LEU A 55 -2.07 9.01 -1.38
N MET A 56 -2.82 9.00 -2.48
CA MET A 56 -2.29 8.96 -3.85
C MET A 56 -1.99 10.33 -4.44
N GLU A 57 -2.70 11.36 -4.00
CA GLU A 57 -2.60 12.72 -4.52
C GLU A 57 -1.74 13.60 -3.61
N ASP A 58 -0.98 14.52 -4.20
CA ASP A 58 -0.23 15.53 -3.46
C ASP A 58 -1.17 16.61 -2.88
N GLY A 59 -0.77 17.19 -1.75
CA GLY A 59 -1.47 18.32 -1.12
C GLY A 59 -0.51 19.12 -0.27
N ALA A 60 -0.93 19.53 0.93
CA ALA A 60 -0.02 20.16 1.89
C ALA A 60 1.13 19.23 2.34
N LEU A 61 0.89 17.92 2.28
CA LEU A 61 1.92 16.89 2.33
C LEU A 61 1.94 16.18 0.98
N ASP A 62 3.12 15.83 0.49
CA ASP A 62 3.25 14.99 -0.69
C ASP A 62 2.81 13.54 -0.42
N ARG A 63 2.48 12.81 -1.48
CA ARG A 63 2.04 11.41 -1.40
C ARG A 63 3.08 10.48 -0.78
N LYS A 64 4.37 10.77 -0.96
CA LYS A 64 5.48 10.03 -0.34
C LYS A 64 5.41 10.10 1.17
N THR A 65 5.33 11.32 1.71
CA THR A 65 5.23 11.61 3.14
C THR A 65 3.97 10.98 3.73
N LYS A 66 2.83 11.12 3.06
CA LYS A 66 1.58 10.49 3.49
C LYS A 66 1.69 8.97 3.58
N ARG A 67 2.39 8.33 2.63
CA ARG A 67 2.58 6.88 2.63
C ARG A 67 3.55 6.40 3.71
N LEU A 68 4.60 7.18 4.02
CA LEU A 68 5.48 6.93 5.18
C LEU A 68 4.74 7.08 6.53
N ILE A 69 3.84 8.06 6.65
CA ILE A 69 2.96 8.19 7.82
C ILE A 69 2.04 6.96 7.92
N ALA A 70 1.44 6.54 6.80
CA ALA A 70 0.59 5.35 6.77
C ALA A 70 1.35 4.09 7.19
N LEU A 71 2.61 3.92 6.74
CA LEU A 71 3.50 2.84 7.18
C LEU A 71 3.66 2.82 8.71
N ALA A 72 4.01 3.96 9.31
CA ALA A 72 4.15 4.06 10.76
C ALA A 72 2.83 3.72 11.49
N CYS A 73 1.70 4.20 10.99
CA CYS A 73 0.38 3.88 11.56
C CYS A 73 0.07 2.38 11.50
N VAL A 74 0.29 1.70 10.36
CA VAL A 74 0.00 0.27 10.26
C VAL A 74 0.95 -0.59 11.11
N ALA A 75 2.19 -0.14 11.30
CA ALA A 75 3.13 -0.77 12.22
C ALA A 75 2.68 -0.67 13.68
N VAL A 76 2.21 0.50 14.11
CA VAL A 76 1.63 0.68 15.45
C VAL A 76 0.33 -0.12 15.62
N ARG A 77 -0.46 -0.26 14.54
CA ARG A 77 -1.67 -1.11 14.51
C ARG A 77 -1.39 -2.61 14.41
N MET A 78 -0.12 -3.01 14.33
CA MET A 78 0.31 -4.40 14.24
C MET A 78 -0.28 -5.17 13.04
N CYS A 79 -0.44 -4.50 11.88
CA CYS A 79 -0.86 -5.17 10.64
C CYS A 79 0.36 -5.66 9.83
N GLU A 80 0.75 -6.93 9.99
CA GLU A 80 1.99 -7.47 9.38
C GLU A 80 1.94 -7.40 7.85
N ASP A 81 0.80 -7.79 7.28
CA ASP A 81 0.58 -7.81 5.83
C ASP A 81 0.45 -6.40 5.22
N CYS A 82 0.32 -5.35 6.05
CA CYS A 82 0.24 -3.97 5.57
C CYS A 82 1.61 -3.31 5.42
N ILE A 83 2.67 -3.85 6.06
CA ILE A 83 3.99 -3.21 6.11
C ILE A 83 4.60 -3.09 4.72
N TYR A 84 4.71 -4.23 4.02
CA TYR A 84 5.29 -4.25 2.68
C TYR A 84 4.51 -3.37 1.69
N PRO A 85 3.16 -3.47 1.57
CA PRO A 85 2.39 -2.59 0.70
C PRO A 85 2.63 -1.09 0.93
N GLN A 86 2.64 -0.63 2.19
CA GLN A 86 2.86 0.79 2.47
C GLN A 86 4.30 1.20 2.10
N ALA A 87 5.29 0.39 2.45
CA ALA A 87 6.68 0.69 2.15
C ALA A 87 6.99 0.64 0.64
N ARG A 88 6.45 -0.35 -0.09
CA ARG A 88 6.60 -0.49 -1.55
C ARG A 88 5.97 0.68 -2.31
N VAL A 89 4.76 1.10 -1.92
CA VAL A 89 4.13 2.26 -2.57
C VAL A 89 4.86 3.56 -2.20
N ALA A 90 5.39 3.69 -0.98
CA ALA A 90 6.22 4.83 -0.61
C ALA A 90 7.48 4.89 -1.48
N ALA A 91 8.16 3.75 -1.69
CA ALA A 91 9.32 3.64 -2.57
C ALA A 91 8.97 3.98 -4.04
N ASN A 92 7.82 3.54 -4.54
CA ASN A 92 7.33 3.93 -5.86
C ASN A 92 7.06 5.44 -5.98
N TYR A 93 6.84 6.13 -4.86
CA TYR A 93 6.76 7.59 -4.77
C TYR A 93 8.10 8.27 -4.50
N GLY A 94 9.20 7.52 -4.53
CA GLY A 94 10.56 8.02 -4.35
C GLY A 94 11.08 7.98 -2.92
N ALA A 95 10.45 7.21 -2.02
CA ALA A 95 11.01 7.01 -0.68
C ALA A 95 12.28 6.14 -0.74
N THR A 96 13.31 6.56 -0.01
CA THR A 96 14.55 5.77 0.12
C THR A 96 14.44 4.74 1.23
N SER A 97 15.36 3.78 1.24
CA SER A 97 15.51 2.81 2.35
C SER A 97 15.65 3.52 3.70
N GLU A 98 16.41 4.61 3.76
CA GLU A 98 16.63 5.41 4.96
C GLU A 98 15.33 6.07 5.44
N GLU A 99 14.55 6.67 4.54
CA GLU A 99 13.26 7.30 4.89
C GLU A 99 12.25 6.26 5.42
N ILE A 100 12.23 5.06 4.86
CA ILE A 100 11.39 3.94 5.33
C ILE A 100 11.81 3.51 6.74
N ILE A 101 13.12 3.36 6.98
CA ILE A 101 13.65 3.01 8.30
C ILE A 101 13.36 4.10 9.33
N GLU A 102 13.49 5.37 8.95
CA GLU A 102 13.21 6.49 9.85
C GLU A 102 11.73 6.56 10.24
N ALA A 103 10.81 6.29 9.32
CA ALA A 103 9.39 6.13 9.64
C ALA A 103 9.13 4.99 10.65
N MET A 104 9.89 3.90 10.56
CA MET A 104 9.81 2.80 11.52
C MET A 104 10.41 3.18 12.89
N HIS A 105 11.42 4.04 12.96
CA HIS A 105 11.89 4.59 14.23
C HIS A 105 10.77 5.37 14.94
N VAL A 106 10.02 6.20 14.21
CA VAL A 106 8.84 6.90 14.75
C VAL A 106 7.82 5.90 15.28
N ALA A 107 7.52 4.84 14.52
CA ALA A 107 6.60 3.79 14.96
C ALA A 107 7.08 3.09 16.25
N VAL A 108 8.39 2.84 16.40
CA VAL A 108 8.96 2.24 17.61
C VAL A 108 8.89 3.16 18.82
N VAL A 109 9.12 4.46 18.64
CA VAL A 109 9.00 5.44 19.74
C VAL A 109 7.55 5.51 20.25
N VAL A 110 6.57 5.41 19.35
CA VAL A 110 5.15 5.53 19.69
C VAL A 110 4.53 4.20 20.16
N GLY A 111 4.81 3.09 19.46
CA GLY A 111 4.19 1.78 19.68
C GLY A 111 5.09 0.76 20.40
N GLY A 112 6.35 1.10 20.66
CA GLY A 112 7.36 0.24 21.25
C GLY A 112 8.01 -0.72 20.24
N VAL A 113 8.99 -1.48 20.73
CA VAL A 113 9.73 -2.50 19.95
C VAL A 113 8.82 -3.54 19.27
N PRO A 114 7.64 -3.93 19.79
CA PRO A 114 6.74 -4.83 19.08
C PRO A 114 6.38 -4.36 17.66
N SER A 115 6.26 -3.05 17.42
CA SER A 115 6.02 -2.48 16.08
C SER A 115 7.14 -2.80 15.09
N TRP A 116 8.39 -2.91 15.56
CA TRP A 116 9.51 -3.37 14.71
C TRP A 116 9.50 -4.89 14.53
N SER A 117 9.31 -5.62 15.64
CA SER A 117 9.36 -7.08 15.64
C SER A 117 8.37 -7.68 14.64
N MET A 118 7.15 -7.15 14.61
CA MET A 118 6.11 -7.57 13.69
C MET A 118 6.35 -7.11 12.25
N ALA A 119 7.01 -5.95 12.06
CA ALA A 119 7.28 -5.41 10.73
C ALA A 119 8.45 -6.10 10.02
N LYS A 120 9.24 -6.89 10.74
CA LYS A 120 10.47 -7.53 10.27
C LYS A 120 10.34 -8.14 8.87
N ARG A 121 9.30 -8.94 8.62
CA ARG A 121 9.13 -9.65 7.34
C ARG A 121 8.96 -8.67 6.17
N GLY A 122 8.00 -7.75 6.29
CA GLY A 122 7.73 -6.78 5.25
C GLY A 122 8.89 -5.80 5.03
N LEU A 123 9.58 -5.40 6.12
CA LEU A 123 10.75 -4.54 6.06
C LEU A 123 11.96 -5.21 5.41
N THR A 124 12.26 -6.46 5.77
CA THR A 124 13.36 -7.20 5.11
C THR A 124 13.12 -7.29 3.61
N GLN A 125 11.89 -7.65 3.21
CA GLN A 125 11.55 -7.79 1.80
C GLN A 125 11.75 -6.48 1.01
N ILE A 126 11.18 -5.36 1.48
CA ILE A 126 11.30 -4.07 0.77
C ILE A 126 12.76 -3.59 0.69
N LEU A 127 13.54 -3.73 1.77
CA LEU A 127 14.92 -3.26 1.80
C LEU A 127 15.84 -4.08 0.89
N GLU A 128 15.64 -5.40 0.82
CA GLU A 128 16.39 -6.25 -0.10
C GLU A 128 16.06 -5.94 -1.57
N GLU A 129 14.78 -5.74 -1.89
CA GLU A 129 14.35 -5.36 -3.24
C GLU A 129 14.97 -4.00 -3.64
N LEU A 130 14.91 -2.97 -2.79
CA LEU A 130 15.49 -1.65 -3.09
C LEU A 130 17.01 -1.71 -3.27
N LYS A 131 17.71 -2.48 -2.43
CA LYS A 131 19.15 -2.69 -2.57
C LYS A 131 19.51 -3.34 -3.91
N ASN A 132 18.72 -4.31 -4.36
CA ASN A 132 18.94 -4.96 -5.66
C ASN A 132 18.67 -3.99 -6.81
N GLU A 133 17.57 -3.21 -6.73
CA GLU A 133 17.25 -2.17 -7.71
C GLU A 133 18.35 -1.09 -7.82
N GLU A 134 19.02 -0.76 -6.71
CA GLU A 134 20.17 0.15 -6.69
C GLU A 134 21.41 -0.46 -7.35
N ALA A 135 21.69 -1.74 -7.08
CA ALA A 135 22.80 -2.45 -7.69
C ALA A 135 22.66 -2.52 -9.23
N GLU A 136 21.47 -2.86 -9.73
CA GLU A 136 21.17 -2.94 -11.17
C GLU A 136 21.30 -1.59 -11.89
N LYS A 137 21.08 -0.47 -11.20
CA LYS A 137 21.23 0.89 -11.78
C LYS A 137 22.68 1.37 -11.81
N SER A 138 23.57 0.70 -11.06
CA SER A 138 24.99 1.04 -10.97
C SER A 138 25.87 0.24 -11.94
N GLU A 139 25.28 -0.72 -12.65
CA GLU A 139 25.87 -1.50 -13.75
C GLU A 139 25.56 -0.87 -15.13
#